data_AF-A0A1X7SHP0-F1
#
_entry.id   AF-A0A1X7SHP0-F1
#
_cell.length_a   1.000
_cell.length_b   1.000
_cell.length_c   1.000
_cell.angle_alpha   90.00
_cell.angle_beta   90.00
_cell.angle_gamma   90.00
#
_symmetry.space_group_name_H-M   'P 1'
#
loop_
_entity.id
_entity.type
_entity.pdbx_description
1 polymer ?
#
loop_
_entity_poly.entity_id
_entity_poly.type
_entity_poly.pdbx_seq_one_letter_code
_entity_poly.pdbx_strand_id
1 'polypeptide(L)'
;LERKYWKNVTFNQPIYGADIPGSLYDSGVNEWNINHLGTILDTVAQEYGVSIPGVNTAYLYFGMWKTSFAWHTEDMDLYSINYLHFGEPKQWYAIPPSHGERLERLAGNLFPDSLDECSSFLRHKMSIISPSLLKQHSIPYGK
;
A
#
# COMPACT_ATOMS: atom_id res chain seq x y z
N LEU A 1 -4.25 -19.57 5.45
CA LEU A 1 -3.49 -19.16 4.24
C LEU A 1 -2.25 -18.35 4.60
N GLU A 2 -2.34 -17.39 5.52
CA GLU A 2 -1.23 -16.56 6.06
C GLU A 2 0.09 -17.31 6.28
N ARG A 3 0.10 -18.42 7.05
CA ARG A 3 1.32 -19.22 7.27
C ARG A 3 1.95 -19.75 5.97
N LYS A 4 1.11 -20.16 5.00
CA LYS A 4 1.59 -20.66 3.70
C LYS A 4 2.18 -19.54 2.85
N TYR A 5 1.59 -18.33 2.90
CA TYR A 5 2.14 -17.16 2.23
C TYR A 5 3.55 -16.85 2.76
N TRP A 6 3.68 -16.65 4.08
CA TRP A 6 4.98 -16.28 4.69
C TRP A 6 6.06 -17.35 4.52
N LYS A 7 5.68 -18.64 4.51
CA LYS A 7 6.63 -19.73 4.24
C LYS A 7 7.16 -19.74 2.80
N ASN A 8 6.40 -19.22 1.84
CA ASN A 8 6.67 -19.41 0.41
C ASN A 8 6.80 -18.11 -0.40
N VAL A 9 6.82 -16.93 0.24
CA VAL A 9 6.80 -15.63 -0.45
C VAL A 9 7.97 -15.45 -1.43
N THR A 10 9.13 -16.06 -1.14
CA THR A 10 10.34 -15.98 -1.96
C THR A 10 10.44 -17.01 -3.09
N PHE A 11 9.62 -18.07 -3.06
CA PHE A 11 9.58 -19.09 -4.12
C PHE A 11 8.54 -18.69 -5.17
N ASN A 12 8.55 -19.22 -6.40
CA ASN A 12 7.50 -19.01 -7.42
C ASN A 12 6.94 -17.57 -7.46
N GLN A 13 7.71 -16.68 -8.06
CA GLN A 13 7.39 -15.25 -8.14
C GLN A 13 6.05 -15.03 -8.88
N PRO A 14 5.06 -14.37 -8.25
CA PRO A 14 3.79 -14.08 -8.89
C PRO A 14 3.92 -12.87 -9.82
N ILE A 15 2.98 -12.72 -10.74
CA ILE A 15 2.86 -11.52 -11.59
C ILE A 15 1.75 -10.64 -11.01
N TYR A 16 1.98 -9.33 -10.93
CA TYR A 16 0.98 -8.40 -10.43
C TYR A 16 0.65 -7.33 -11.48
N GLY A 17 -0.61 -7.25 -11.91
CA GLY A 17 -1.10 -6.16 -12.76
C GLY A 17 -1.46 -4.94 -11.92
N ALA A 18 -0.44 -4.19 -11.49
CA ALA A 18 -0.57 -3.04 -10.60
C ALA A 18 -0.58 -1.71 -11.37
N ASP A 19 -1.07 -0.66 -10.71
CA ASP A 19 -0.97 0.75 -11.13
C ASP A 19 -1.56 1.03 -12.53
N ILE A 20 -2.68 0.37 -12.86
CA ILE A 20 -3.36 0.57 -14.14
C ILE A 20 -4.33 1.75 -14.02
N PRO A 21 -4.14 2.85 -14.77
CA PRO A 21 -5.07 3.98 -14.75
C PRO A 21 -6.48 3.55 -15.16
N GLY A 22 -7.47 3.87 -14.34
CA GLY A 22 -8.88 3.61 -14.69
C GLY A 22 -9.77 3.35 -13.48
N SER A 23 -11.05 3.13 -13.77
CA SER A 23 -12.08 2.81 -12.78
C SER A 23 -13.08 1.83 -13.36
N LEU A 24 -13.67 1.02 -12.49
CA LEU A 24 -14.72 0.06 -12.81
C LEU A 24 -16.09 0.50 -12.27
N TYR A 25 -16.22 1.75 -11.81
CA TYR A 25 -17.52 2.30 -11.44
C TYR A 25 -18.36 2.59 -12.69
N ASP A 26 -19.64 2.22 -12.64
CA ASP A 26 -20.59 2.57 -13.68
C ASP A 26 -20.82 4.08 -13.75
N SER A 27 -21.23 4.56 -14.93
CA SER A 27 -21.61 5.96 -15.08
C SER A 27 -22.81 6.30 -14.21
N GLY A 28 -22.70 7.40 -13.45
CA GLY A 28 -23.76 7.90 -12.58
C GLY A 28 -23.68 7.48 -11.10
N VAL A 29 -22.74 6.62 -10.71
CA VAL A 29 -22.48 6.32 -9.30
C VAL A 29 -21.74 7.50 -8.67
N ASN A 30 -22.34 8.16 -7.67
CA ASN A 30 -21.77 9.34 -7.02
C ASN A 30 -21.32 9.04 -5.58
N GLU A 31 -21.85 7.98 -4.98
CA GLU A 31 -21.56 7.58 -3.62
C GLU A 31 -20.24 6.80 -3.57
N TRP A 32 -19.27 7.27 -2.78
CA TRP A 32 -17.98 6.59 -2.59
C TRP A 32 -17.29 6.23 -3.91
N ASN A 33 -17.42 7.09 -4.92
CA ASN A 33 -16.75 6.91 -6.20
C ASN A 33 -15.28 7.33 -6.06
N ILE A 34 -14.36 6.37 -6.16
CA ILE A 34 -12.92 6.62 -5.96
C ILE A 34 -12.36 7.63 -6.97
N ASN A 35 -12.97 7.79 -8.15
CA ASN A 35 -12.55 8.83 -9.10
C ASN A 35 -12.93 10.25 -8.65
N HIS A 36 -13.96 10.38 -7.82
CA HIS A 36 -14.60 11.65 -7.44
C HIS A 36 -15.06 11.57 -5.99
N LEU A 37 -14.11 11.59 -5.07
CA LEU A 37 -14.39 11.46 -3.64
C LEU A 37 -14.91 12.77 -3.02
N GLY A 38 -14.78 13.90 -3.70
CA GLY A 38 -15.22 15.20 -3.21
C GLY A 38 -14.38 15.73 -2.05
N THR A 39 -13.10 15.35 -1.98
CA THR A 39 -12.19 15.79 -0.92
C THR A 39 -11.50 17.10 -1.31
N ILE A 40 -10.80 17.74 -0.36
CA ILE A 40 -9.95 18.91 -0.66
C ILE A 40 -8.83 18.61 -1.68
N LEU A 41 -8.48 17.33 -1.90
CA LEU A 41 -7.49 16.93 -2.89
C LEU A 41 -8.02 17.11 -4.33
N ASP A 42 -9.33 17.05 -4.51
CA ASP A 42 -9.99 17.28 -5.81
C ASP A 42 -9.82 18.75 -6.23
N THR A 43 -9.80 19.67 -5.27
CA THR A 43 -9.53 21.10 -5.49
C THR A 43 -8.14 21.32 -6.09
N VAL A 44 -7.13 20.52 -5.72
CA VAL A 44 -5.78 20.62 -6.30
C VAL A 44 -5.81 20.35 -7.81
N ALA A 45 -6.58 19.35 -8.24
CA ALA A 45 -6.76 19.05 -9.66
C ALA A 45 -7.56 20.15 -10.37
N GLN A 46 -8.64 20.63 -9.74
CA GLN A 46 -9.59 21.56 -10.35
C GLN A 46 -9.06 23.00 -10.46
N GLU A 47 -8.42 23.52 -9.41
CA GLU A 47 -7.98 24.91 -9.36
C GLU A 47 -6.58 25.11 -9.94
N TYR A 48 -5.68 24.15 -9.71
CA TYR A 48 -4.28 24.26 -10.13
C TYR A 48 -3.97 23.44 -11.39
N GLY A 49 -4.93 22.64 -11.88
CA GLY A 49 -4.75 21.82 -13.08
C GLY A 49 -3.74 20.68 -12.90
N VAL A 50 -3.44 20.29 -11.65
CA VAL A 50 -2.40 19.29 -11.34
C VAL A 50 -3.04 17.91 -11.20
N SER A 51 -2.75 17.02 -12.16
CA SER A 51 -3.11 15.60 -12.08
C SER A 51 -1.90 14.79 -11.64
N ILE A 52 -2.05 14.04 -10.55
CA ILE A 52 -1.03 13.16 -9.98
C ILE A 52 -1.57 11.73 -10.07
N PRO A 53 -1.08 10.93 -11.05
CA PRO A 53 -1.56 9.58 -11.28
C PRO A 53 -1.55 8.70 -10.02
N GLY A 54 -2.69 8.13 -9.66
CA GLY A 54 -2.83 7.27 -8.47
C GLY A 54 -3.01 7.99 -7.14
N VAL A 55 -2.86 9.32 -7.10
CA VAL A 55 -3.04 10.14 -5.91
C VAL A 55 -4.38 10.87 -5.95
N ASN A 56 -4.67 11.55 -7.07
CA ASN A 56 -5.98 12.17 -7.32
C ASN A 56 -6.71 11.59 -8.55
N THR A 57 -6.24 10.44 -9.04
CA THR A 57 -6.91 9.61 -10.03
C THR A 57 -6.88 8.14 -9.58
N ALA A 58 -7.86 7.34 -9.98
CA ALA A 58 -7.94 5.96 -9.54
C ALA A 58 -6.98 5.02 -10.28
N TYR A 59 -6.49 4.01 -9.55
CA TYR A 59 -5.76 2.88 -10.09
C TYR A 59 -6.50 1.56 -9.86
N LEU A 60 -6.38 0.68 -10.84
CA LEU A 60 -6.83 -0.70 -10.80
C LEU A 60 -5.65 -1.63 -10.51
N TYR A 61 -5.93 -2.65 -9.70
CA TYR A 61 -4.96 -3.66 -9.29
C TYR A 61 -5.53 -5.07 -9.49
N PHE A 62 -4.85 -5.87 -10.31
CA PHE A 62 -5.22 -7.24 -10.66
C PHE A 62 -4.24 -8.22 -10.02
N GLY A 63 -4.61 -8.73 -8.85
CA GLY A 63 -3.78 -9.62 -8.04
C GLY A 63 -3.96 -11.10 -8.38
N MET A 64 -2.95 -11.89 -8.02
CA MET A 64 -3.03 -13.36 -7.97
C MET A 64 -2.44 -13.86 -6.65
N TRP A 65 -2.48 -15.16 -6.41
CA TRP A 65 -1.93 -15.73 -5.19
C TRP A 65 -0.46 -15.27 -4.96
N LYS A 66 -0.21 -14.70 -3.78
CA LYS A 66 1.07 -14.13 -3.30
C LYS A 66 1.52 -12.81 -3.90
N THR A 67 0.76 -12.17 -4.78
CA THR A 67 1.06 -10.77 -5.12
C THR A 67 0.94 -9.92 -3.85
N SER A 68 1.89 -9.03 -3.62
CA SER A 68 2.04 -8.33 -2.35
C SER A 68 2.37 -6.86 -2.54
N PHE A 69 1.94 -6.07 -1.57
CA PHE A 69 2.42 -4.71 -1.37
C PHE A 69 3.36 -4.72 -0.16
N ALA A 70 4.52 -4.10 -0.32
CA ALA A 70 5.48 -3.95 0.77
C ALA A 70 5.01 -2.91 1.81
N TRP A 71 5.73 -2.83 2.92
CA TRP A 71 5.49 -1.81 3.94
C TRP A 71 5.75 -0.41 3.38
N HIS A 72 4.77 0.48 3.49
CA HIS A 72 4.86 1.88 3.10
C HIS A 72 3.77 2.71 3.78
N THR A 73 3.90 4.02 3.71
CA THR A 73 2.80 4.99 3.83
C THR A 73 2.51 5.58 2.45
N GLU A 74 1.31 6.14 2.27
CA GLU A 74 0.93 6.78 1.01
C GLU A 74 1.82 8.00 0.72
N ASP A 75 1.90 8.41 -0.54
CA ASP A 75 2.66 9.60 -0.93
C ASP A 75 2.17 10.83 -0.14
N MET A 76 3.12 11.62 0.36
CA MET A 76 2.88 12.75 1.28
C MET A 76 2.11 12.38 2.57
N ASP A 77 2.13 11.10 2.96
CA ASP A 77 1.40 10.55 4.11
C ASP A 77 -0.10 10.85 4.08
N LEU A 78 -0.65 10.87 2.86
CA LEU A 78 -2.07 11.04 2.63
C LEU A 78 -2.88 9.81 3.07
N TYR A 79 -4.20 9.98 3.06
CA TYR A 79 -5.13 8.86 3.17
C TYR A 79 -5.22 8.12 1.84
N SER A 80 -5.49 6.82 1.90
CA SER A 80 -5.91 6.02 0.75
C SER A 80 -7.26 5.36 0.98
N ILE A 81 -7.93 5.04 -0.13
CA ILE A 81 -9.14 4.24 -0.16
C ILE A 81 -8.94 3.07 -1.12
N ASN A 82 -9.39 1.88 -0.72
CA ASN A 82 -9.31 0.67 -1.53
C ASN A 82 -10.67 -0.02 -1.57
N TYR A 83 -11.14 -0.35 -2.78
CA TYR A 83 -12.37 -1.11 -2.98
C TYR A 83 -12.07 -2.40 -3.74
N LEU A 84 -12.44 -3.55 -3.16
CA LEU A 84 -12.30 -4.86 -3.80
C LEU A 84 -13.54 -5.13 -4.65
N HIS A 85 -13.46 -4.82 -5.96
CA HIS A 85 -14.58 -5.00 -6.88
C HIS A 85 -15.07 -6.46 -6.96
N PHE A 86 -14.16 -7.43 -7.08
CA PHE A 86 -14.47 -8.87 -7.12
C PHE A 86 -13.21 -9.71 -6.89
N GLY A 87 -13.39 -11.04 -6.79
CA GLY A 87 -12.30 -12.02 -6.72
C GLY A 87 -11.97 -12.46 -5.29
N GLU A 88 -10.73 -12.90 -5.10
CA GLU A 88 -10.27 -13.45 -3.83
C GLU A 88 -9.91 -12.34 -2.80
N PRO A 89 -10.00 -12.62 -1.49
CA PRO A 89 -9.71 -11.64 -0.44
C PRO A 89 -8.29 -11.07 -0.47
N LYS A 90 -8.16 -9.82 -0.01
CA LYS A 90 -6.87 -9.17 0.27
C LYS A 90 -6.63 -9.10 1.78
N GLN A 91 -5.50 -9.62 2.25
CA GLN A 91 -5.09 -9.53 3.65
C GLN A 91 -4.21 -8.30 3.86
N TRP A 92 -4.52 -7.50 4.88
CA TRP A 92 -3.75 -6.32 5.25
C TRP A 92 -3.00 -6.54 6.57
N TYR A 93 -1.94 -5.76 6.76
CA TYR A 93 -1.33 -5.52 8.06
C TYR A 93 -1.16 -4.01 8.20
N ALA A 94 -1.47 -3.48 9.38
CA ALA A 94 -1.36 -2.05 9.64
C ALA A 94 -0.66 -1.82 10.98
N ILE A 95 0.20 -0.81 11.02
CA ILE A 95 0.86 -0.35 12.24
C ILE A 95 0.23 0.98 12.62
N PRO A 96 -0.19 1.18 13.89
CA PRO A 96 -0.72 2.47 14.33
C PRO A 96 0.27 3.60 14.02
N PRO A 97 -0.17 4.78 13.53
CA PRO A 97 0.73 5.88 13.20
C PRO A 97 1.65 6.31 14.35
N SER A 98 1.16 6.23 15.60
CA SER A 98 1.96 6.49 16.82
C SER A 98 3.16 5.55 17.00
N HIS A 99 3.26 4.49 16.21
CA HIS A 99 4.32 3.49 16.22
C HIS A 99 5.09 3.41 14.90
N GLY A 100 4.83 4.32 13.94
CA GLY A 100 5.49 4.34 12.63
C GLY A 100 7.01 4.39 12.72
N GLU A 101 7.57 5.33 13.50
CA GLU A 101 9.03 5.44 13.70
C GLU A 101 9.66 4.15 14.24
N ARG A 102 8.92 3.36 15.03
CA ARG A 102 9.43 2.09 15.57
C ARG A 102 9.56 1.04 14.46
N LEU A 103 8.66 1.03 13.49
CA LEU A 103 8.79 0.22 12.28
C LEU A 103 9.99 0.69 11.45
N GLU A 104 10.12 2.00 11.22
CA GLU A 104 11.22 2.57 10.43
C GLU A 104 12.59 2.21 11.03
N ARG A 105 12.76 2.33 12.35
CA ARG A 105 13.98 1.90 13.04
C ARG A 105 14.25 0.41 12.88
N LEU A 106 13.21 -0.43 13.00
CA LEU A 106 13.35 -1.87 12.77
C LEU A 106 13.75 -2.15 11.31
N ALA A 107 13.10 -1.51 10.34
CA ALA A 107 13.39 -1.66 8.93
C ALA A 107 14.83 -1.23 8.62
N GLY A 108 15.30 -0.11 9.17
CA GLY A 108 16.68 0.35 9.03
C GLY A 108 17.71 -0.67 9.54
N ASN A 109 17.41 -1.34 10.65
CA ASN A 109 18.28 -2.41 11.16
C ASN A 109 18.25 -3.69 10.29
N LEU A 110 17.14 -3.96 9.61
CA LEU A 110 16.98 -5.14 8.75
C LEU A 110 17.51 -4.93 7.33
N PHE A 111 17.52 -3.69 6.86
CA PHE A 111 17.90 -3.29 5.50
C PHE A 111 18.90 -2.11 5.55
N PRO A 112 20.09 -2.29 6.17
CA PRO A 112 21.05 -1.20 6.36
C PRO A 112 21.52 -0.59 5.04
N ASP A 113 21.79 -1.41 4.03
CA ASP A 113 22.22 -0.94 2.70
C ASP A 113 21.18 -0.01 2.07
N SER A 114 19.88 -0.34 2.19
CA SER A 114 18.80 0.49 1.67
C SER A 114 18.64 1.80 2.45
N LEU A 115 18.89 1.79 3.76
CA LEU A 115 18.86 2.98 4.60
C LEU A 115 20.01 3.94 4.27
N ASP A 116 21.21 3.39 4.04
CA ASP A 116 22.40 4.15 3.67
C ASP A 116 22.21 4.85 2.31
N GLU A 117 21.52 4.20 1.36
CA GLU A 117 21.16 4.78 0.07
C GLU A 117 20.03 5.81 0.16
N CYS A 118 19.01 5.55 0.99
CA CYS A 118 17.84 6.42 1.12
C CYS A 118 17.22 6.36 2.53
N SER A 119 17.18 7.51 3.20
CA SER A 119 16.57 7.64 4.53
C SER A 119 15.07 7.30 4.55
N SER A 120 14.39 7.37 3.40
CA SER A 120 12.97 7.07 3.23
C SER A 120 12.72 5.84 2.36
N PHE A 121 13.64 4.86 2.35
CA PHE A 121 13.58 3.69 1.45
C PHE A 121 12.29 2.85 1.54
N LEU A 122 11.52 2.92 2.62
CA LEU A 122 10.20 2.27 2.70
C LEU A 122 9.22 2.82 1.64
N ARG A 123 9.40 4.07 1.19
CA ARG A 123 8.66 4.67 0.06
C ARG A 123 8.90 3.93 -1.26
N HIS A 124 10.00 3.17 -1.37
CA HIS A 124 10.31 2.39 -2.58
C HIS A 124 9.41 1.15 -2.72
N LYS A 125 8.62 0.81 -1.69
CA LYS A 125 7.66 -0.30 -1.69
C LYS A 125 8.29 -1.66 -2.04
N MET A 126 9.51 -1.93 -1.56
CA MET A 126 10.24 -3.19 -1.78
C MET A 126 10.46 -4.04 -0.51
N SER A 127 10.30 -3.44 0.67
CA SER A 127 10.69 -4.05 1.95
C SER A 127 9.54 -4.82 2.60
N ILE A 128 9.66 -6.15 2.69
CA ILE A 128 8.64 -7.00 3.31
C ILE A 128 9.15 -7.50 4.67
N ILE A 129 8.39 -7.23 5.73
CA ILE A 129 8.66 -7.68 7.11
C ILE A 129 7.48 -8.54 7.58
N SER A 130 7.76 -9.72 8.12
CA SER A 130 6.70 -10.66 8.57
C SER A 130 6.12 -10.30 9.94
N PRO A 131 4.86 -10.67 10.23
CA PRO A 131 4.23 -10.48 11.55
C PRO A 131 4.98 -11.16 12.69
N SER A 132 5.67 -12.28 12.41
CA SER A 132 6.52 -12.95 13.39
C SER A 132 7.70 -12.07 13.82
N LEU A 133 8.31 -11.36 12.87
CA LEU A 133 9.41 -10.44 13.14
C LEU A 133 8.92 -9.18 13.87
N LEU A 134 7.77 -8.64 13.48
CA LEU A 134 7.12 -7.55 14.22
C LEU A 134 6.87 -7.94 15.68
N LYS A 135 6.34 -9.16 15.92
CA LYS A 135 6.09 -9.67 17.27
C LYS A 135 7.38 -9.84 18.07
N GLN A 136 8.43 -10.39 17.45
CA GLN A 136 9.75 -10.54 18.08
C GLN A 136 10.33 -9.20 18.54
N HIS A 137 10.11 -8.13 17.77
CA HIS A 137 10.57 -6.78 18.09
C HIS A 137 9.52 -5.92 18.81
N SER A 138 8.43 -6.53 19.30
CA SER A 138 7.36 -5.86 20.04
C SER A 138 6.73 -4.66 19.32
N ILE A 139 6.65 -4.71 17.98
CA ILE A 139 5.96 -3.72 17.16
C ILE A 139 4.46 -4.08 17.12
N PRO A 140 3.56 -3.21 17.60
CA PRO A 140 2.13 -3.49 17.54
C PRO A 140 1.61 -3.37 16.10
N TYR A 141 0.73 -4.28 15.71
CA TYR A 141 0.08 -4.27 14.40
C TYR A 141 -1.33 -4.85 14.49
N GLY A 142 -2.20 -4.43 13.57
CA GLY A 142 -3.49 -5.06 13.25
C GLY A 142 -3.41 -5.90 11.97
N LYS A 143 -4.35 -6.83 11.80
CA LYS A 143 -4.50 -7.65 10.59
C LYS A 143 -5.97 -7.96 10.33
#